data_AF-A0A645F6W0-F1
#
_entry.id   AF-A0A645F6W0-F1
#
_cell.length_a   1.000
_cell.length_b   1.000
_cell.length_c   1.000
_cell.angle_alpha   90.00
_cell.angle_beta   90.00
_cell.angle_gamma   90.00
#
_symmetry.space_group_name_H-M   'P 1'
#
loop_
_entity.id
_entity.type
_entity.pdbx_description
1 polymer ?
#
loop_
_entity_poly.entity_id
_entity_poly.type
_entity_poly.pdbx_seq_one_letter_code
_entity_poly.pdbx_strand_id
1 'polypeptide(L)'
;MSFGIIRGGHVDVTVLGALQVDEKGNLANWMIPGKMVPGMGGAMDLVVGAKKVIVAMEHTAKGKHKILKNCNLPLTAKAQVNLIVTEMGVMEVTENGLLLKEIAKDITVEQIQEATEATLIIDKNLKVMEA
;
A
#
# COMPACT_ATOMS: atom_id res chain seq x y z
N MET A 1 -4.54 -0.33 -27.72
CA MET A 1 -4.91 1.07 -27.39
C MET A 1 -4.93 1.32 -25.88
N SER A 2 -5.72 0.59 -25.08
CA SER A 2 -5.83 0.79 -23.61
C SER A 2 -4.47 0.79 -22.85
N PHE A 3 -3.68 -0.29 -22.94
CA PHE A 3 -2.38 -0.34 -22.25
C PHE A 3 -1.33 0.66 -22.77
N GLY A 4 -1.54 1.25 -23.94
CA GLY A 4 -0.69 2.35 -24.42
C GLY A 4 -0.89 3.62 -23.60
N ILE A 5 -2.12 3.87 -23.14
CA ILE A 5 -2.44 4.99 -22.22
C ILE A 5 -1.80 4.72 -20.85
N ILE A 6 -2.00 3.50 -20.32
CA ILE A 6 -1.47 3.10 -19.01
C ILE A 6 0.06 3.16 -19.01
N ARG A 7 0.72 2.37 -19.86
CA ARG A 7 2.20 2.31 -19.90
C ARG A 7 2.84 3.60 -20.40
N GLY A 8 2.07 4.47 -21.07
CA GLY A 8 2.52 5.78 -21.53
C GLY A 8 2.54 6.85 -20.45
N GLY A 9 2.17 6.55 -19.20
CA GLY A 9 2.18 7.56 -18.13
C GLY A 9 1.00 8.53 -18.19
N HIS A 10 -0.05 8.22 -18.95
CA HIS A 10 -1.20 9.11 -19.13
C HIS A 10 -2.27 8.93 -18.04
N VAL A 11 -2.12 7.93 -17.18
CA VAL A 11 -2.97 7.73 -16.00
C VAL A 11 -2.35 8.47 -14.83
N ASP A 12 -3.04 9.50 -14.32
CA ASP A 12 -2.52 10.29 -13.20
C ASP A 12 -2.51 9.48 -11.89
N VAL A 13 -3.57 8.72 -11.62
CA VAL A 13 -3.74 7.96 -10.38
C VAL A 13 -4.34 6.59 -10.66
N THR A 14 -3.82 5.56 -10.00
CA THR A 14 -4.45 4.24 -9.90
C THR A 14 -4.70 3.87 -8.44
N VAL A 15 -5.82 3.21 -8.17
CA VAL A 15 -6.18 2.71 -6.84
C VAL A 15 -6.38 1.20 -6.92
N LEU A 16 -5.70 0.44 -6.07
CA LEU A 16 -5.73 -1.03 -6.10
C LEU A 16 -5.79 -1.61 -4.69
N GLY A 17 -6.34 -2.81 -4.56
CA GLY A 17 -6.21 -3.61 -3.35
C GLY A 17 -4.81 -4.23 -3.22
N ALA A 18 -4.44 -4.60 -1.99
CA ALA A 18 -3.19 -5.30 -1.69
C ALA A 18 -3.38 -6.45 -0.70
N LEU A 19 -2.59 -7.51 -0.89
CA LEU A 19 -2.38 -8.53 0.13
C LEU A 19 -1.29 -8.10 1.10
N GLN A 20 -0.21 -7.54 0.58
CA GLN A 20 0.88 -6.94 1.35
C GLN A 20 1.42 -5.69 0.65
N VAL A 21 1.90 -4.76 1.48
CA VAL A 21 2.77 -3.65 1.07
C VAL A 21 3.95 -3.62 2.04
N ASP A 22 5.12 -3.14 1.61
CA ASP A 22 6.25 -2.95 2.52
C ASP A 22 6.78 -1.51 2.60
N GLU A 23 7.73 -1.29 3.52
CA GLU A 23 8.29 0.02 3.83
C GLU A 23 8.94 0.74 2.64
N LYS A 24 9.25 0.00 1.57
CA LYS A 24 9.85 0.53 0.33
C LYS A 24 8.81 0.75 -0.77
N GLY A 25 7.53 0.54 -0.48
CA GLY A 25 6.45 0.65 -1.45
C GLY A 25 6.40 -0.51 -2.44
N ASN A 26 6.92 -1.69 -2.08
CA ASN A 26 6.66 -2.89 -2.88
C ASN A 26 5.21 -3.33 -2.66
N LEU A 27 4.59 -3.85 -3.71
CA LEU A 27 3.21 -4.32 -3.70
C LEU A 27 3.18 -5.82 -3.98
N ALA A 28 2.41 -6.57 -3.19
CA ALA A 28 2.03 -7.94 -3.53
C ALA A 28 0.50 -8.08 -3.46
N ASN A 29 -0.15 -8.41 -4.58
CA ASN A 29 -1.61 -8.49 -4.62
C ASN A 29 -2.21 -9.54 -5.57
N TRP A 30 -1.40 -10.34 -6.27
CA TRP A 30 -1.91 -11.19 -7.34
C TRP A 30 -1.92 -12.69 -7.03
N MET A 31 -1.16 -13.15 -6.03
CA MET A 31 -1.16 -14.57 -5.65
C MET A 31 -0.74 -14.82 -4.20
N ILE A 32 -1.18 -15.98 -3.69
CA ILE A 32 -0.69 -16.61 -2.46
C ILE A 32 -0.23 -18.03 -2.83
N PRO A 33 1.09 -18.35 -2.73
CA PRO A 33 1.61 -19.67 -3.03
C PRO A 33 0.84 -20.79 -2.32
N GLY A 34 0.42 -21.81 -3.06
CA GLY A 34 -0.29 -22.97 -2.52
C GLY A 34 -1.76 -22.73 -2.15
N LYS A 35 -2.33 -21.55 -2.40
CA LYS A 35 -3.74 -21.26 -2.06
C LYS A 35 -4.52 -20.57 -3.17
N MET A 36 -4.02 -19.47 -3.72
CA MET A 36 -4.78 -18.59 -4.61
C MET A 36 -3.87 -18.07 -5.73
N VAL A 37 -4.19 -18.41 -6.99
CA VAL A 37 -3.41 -18.02 -8.17
C VAL A 37 -4.34 -17.58 -9.32
N PRO A 38 -5.03 -16.44 -9.20
CA PRO A 38 -5.90 -15.91 -10.25
C PRO A 38 -5.12 -15.31 -11.44
N GLY A 39 -3.83 -15.05 -11.26
CA GLY A 39 -2.99 -14.32 -12.22
C GLY A 39 -2.98 -12.81 -11.95
N MET A 40 -2.01 -12.11 -12.54
CA MET A 40 -1.78 -10.67 -12.30
C MET A 40 -2.70 -9.74 -13.08
N GLY A 41 -3.37 -10.23 -14.13
CA GLY A 41 -4.17 -9.39 -15.03
C GLY A 41 -3.39 -8.16 -15.52
N GLY A 42 -4.02 -6.99 -15.48
CA GLY A 42 -3.37 -5.71 -15.79
C GLY A 42 -2.73 -5.00 -14.60
N ALA A 43 -2.64 -5.63 -13.42
CA ALA A 43 -2.18 -4.95 -12.20
C ALA A 43 -0.74 -4.43 -12.33
N MET A 44 0.15 -5.22 -12.95
CA MET A 44 1.55 -4.85 -13.16
C MET A 44 1.69 -3.63 -14.08
N ASP A 45 0.95 -3.59 -15.20
CA ASP A 45 0.96 -2.41 -16.08
C ASP A 45 0.40 -1.16 -15.39
N LEU A 46 -0.67 -1.31 -14.60
CA LEU A 46 -1.31 -0.18 -13.90
C LEU A 46 -0.34 0.47 -12.91
N VAL A 47 0.32 -0.33 -12.08
CA VAL A 47 1.22 0.23 -11.05
C VAL A 47 2.50 0.81 -11.62
N VAL A 48 3.02 0.27 -12.73
CA VAL A 48 4.22 0.82 -13.38
C VAL A 48 3.88 2.02 -14.27
N GLY A 49 2.67 2.06 -14.82
CA GLY A 49 2.25 3.07 -15.79
C GLY A 49 1.59 4.31 -15.18
N ALA A 50 1.00 4.22 -13.98
CA ALA A 50 0.36 5.37 -13.35
C ALA A 50 1.39 6.30 -12.68
N LYS A 51 1.14 7.62 -12.70
CA LYS A 51 2.01 8.60 -12.02
C LYS A 51 1.95 8.48 -10.50
N LYS A 52 0.79 8.08 -9.95
CA LYS A 52 0.59 7.83 -8.52
C LYS A 52 -0.18 6.53 -8.30
N VAL A 53 0.34 5.68 -7.43
CA VAL A 53 -0.27 4.42 -7.00
C VAL A 53 -0.73 4.54 -5.55
N ILE A 54 -2.03 4.38 -5.36
CA ILE A 54 -2.67 4.34 -4.05
C ILE A 54 -3.12 2.91 -3.77
N VAL A 55 -2.74 2.38 -2.62
CA VAL A 55 -3.26 1.12 -2.11
C VAL A 55 -4.40 1.40 -1.15
N ALA A 56 -5.56 0.78 -1.38
CA ALA A 56 -6.69 0.77 -0.45
C ALA A 56 -6.88 -0.65 0.08
N MET A 57 -6.71 -0.86 1.38
CA MET A 57 -6.73 -2.20 1.98
C MET A 57 -7.13 -2.16 3.45
N GLU A 58 -7.65 -3.27 3.97
CA GLU A 58 -7.66 -3.50 5.42
C GLU A 58 -6.22 -3.56 5.94
N HIS A 59 -5.99 -2.97 7.12
CA HIS A 59 -4.67 -2.83 7.74
C HIS A 59 -4.07 -4.19 8.14
N THR A 60 -4.91 -5.08 8.66
CA THR A 60 -4.54 -6.44 9.04
C THR A 60 -5.42 -7.48 8.36
N ALA A 61 -4.97 -8.73 8.32
CA ALA A 61 -5.82 -9.86 7.92
C ALA A 61 -5.81 -10.90 9.04
N LYS A 62 -6.93 -11.04 9.74
CA LYS A 62 -7.08 -11.98 10.87
C LYS A 62 -5.97 -11.79 11.91
N GLY A 63 -5.69 -10.53 12.26
CA GLY A 63 -4.66 -10.14 13.23
C GLY A 63 -3.22 -10.21 12.69
N LYS A 64 -3.00 -10.63 11.44
CA LYS A 64 -1.66 -10.60 10.83
C LYS A 64 -1.40 -9.26 10.14
N HIS A 65 -0.20 -8.74 10.31
CA HIS A 65 0.28 -7.56 9.60
C HIS A 65 0.22 -7.78 8.09
N LYS A 66 -0.14 -6.71 7.38
CA LYS A 66 -0.06 -6.65 5.91
C LYS A 66 0.86 -5.54 5.43
N ILE A 67 1.24 -4.62 6.31
CA ILE A 67 2.22 -3.56 6.07
C ILE A 67 3.52 -3.99 6.77
N LEU A 68 4.49 -4.42 5.97
CA LEU A 68 5.65 -5.19 6.41
C LEU A 68 6.97 -4.43 6.24
N LYS A 69 8.06 -4.90 6.87
CA LYS A 69 9.40 -4.41 6.52
C LYS A 69 9.81 -4.84 5.12
N ASN A 70 9.49 -6.09 4.76
CA ASN A 70 9.66 -6.60 3.40
C ASN A 70 8.48 -7.54 3.08
N CYS A 71 7.89 -7.41 1.90
CA CYS A 71 6.88 -8.35 1.44
C CYS A 71 7.46 -9.78 1.36
N ASN A 72 6.66 -10.77 1.76
CA ASN A 72 7.01 -12.19 1.66
C ASN A 72 6.15 -12.96 0.66
N LEU A 73 5.15 -12.30 0.06
CA LEU A 73 4.42 -12.80 -1.08
C LEU A 73 5.08 -12.37 -2.40
N PRO A 74 4.83 -13.10 -3.51
CA PRO A 74 5.31 -12.70 -4.83
C PRO A 74 4.86 -11.28 -5.20
N LEU A 75 5.83 -10.44 -5.54
CA LEU A 75 5.56 -9.04 -5.85
C LEU A 75 4.76 -8.88 -7.14
N THR A 76 3.87 -7.91 -7.12
CA THR A 76 3.25 -7.29 -8.29
C THR A 76 4.19 -6.24 -8.87
N ALA A 77 4.75 -5.38 -8.02
CA ALA A 77 5.74 -4.39 -8.43
C ALA A 77 6.63 -3.95 -7.27
N LYS A 78 7.82 -3.47 -7.62
CA LYS A 78 8.83 -3.00 -6.68
C LYS A 78 8.82 -1.47 -6.61
N ALA A 79 8.75 -0.90 -5.41
CA ALA A 79 8.82 0.53 -5.14
C ALA A 79 7.89 1.37 -6.04
N GLN A 80 6.63 0.96 -6.18
CA GLN A 80 5.63 1.68 -6.97
C GLN A 80 4.52 2.30 -6.12
N VAL A 81 4.26 1.79 -4.90
CA VAL A 81 3.22 2.34 -4.04
C VAL A 81 3.66 3.70 -3.51
N ASN A 82 2.81 4.73 -3.63
CA ASN A 82 3.07 6.06 -3.08
C ASN A 82 2.28 6.32 -1.79
N LEU A 83 1.05 5.78 -1.70
CA LEU A 83 0.16 6.00 -0.57
C LEU A 83 -0.56 4.71 -0.19
N ILE A 84 -0.64 4.43 1.10
CA ILE A 84 -1.37 3.30 1.68
C ILE A 84 -2.51 3.89 2.51
N VAL A 85 -3.73 3.51 2.19
CA VAL A 85 -4.95 3.95 2.89
C VAL A 85 -5.61 2.72 3.50
N THR A 86 -5.82 2.76 4.81
CA THR A 86 -6.52 1.71 5.55
C THR A 86 -7.58 2.31 6.47
N GLU A 87 -8.34 1.46 7.13
CA GLU A 87 -9.29 1.83 8.18
C GLU A 87 -8.64 2.45 9.43
N MET A 88 -7.33 2.33 9.59
CA MET A 88 -6.58 2.82 10.76
C MET A 88 -5.80 4.11 10.48
N GLY A 89 -5.41 4.35 9.22
CA GLY A 89 -4.56 5.49 8.89
C GLY A 89 -4.20 5.60 7.41
N VAL A 90 -3.55 6.72 7.09
CA VAL A 90 -2.98 7.01 5.77
C VAL A 90 -1.47 7.13 5.93
N MET A 91 -0.74 6.29 5.19
CA MET A 91 0.73 6.28 5.20
C MET A 91 1.27 6.64 3.82
N GLU A 92 2.17 7.61 3.77
CA GLU A 92 2.92 7.98 2.58
C GLU A 92 4.23 7.19 2.52
N VAL A 93 4.53 6.60 1.37
CA VAL A 93 5.82 5.94 1.13
C VAL A 93 6.82 7.02 0.75
N THR A 94 7.85 7.19 1.57
CA THR A 94 8.93 8.16 1.37
C THR A 94 10.27 7.45 1.22
N GLU A 95 11.31 8.19 0.83
CA GLU A 95 12.68 7.66 0.78
C GLU A 95 13.19 7.18 2.15
N ASN A 96 12.62 7.70 3.25
CA ASN A 96 13.00 7.35 4.61
C ASN A 96 12.15 6.21 5.21
N GLY A 97 11.12 5.73 4.50
CA GLY A 97 10.15 4.76 4.99
C GLY A 97 8.72 5.30 5.01
N LEU A 98 7.86 4.71 5.84
CA LEU A 98 6.43 5.01 5.87
C LEU A 98 6.13 6.17 6.81
N LEU A 99 5.66 7.29 6.25
CA LEU A 99 5.22 8.47 7.00
C LEU A 99 3.72 8.38 7.28
N LEU A 100 3.33 8.25 8.55
CA LEU A 100 1.93 8.30 8.98
C LEU A 100 1.42 9.75 8.87
N LYS A 101 0.59 10.00 7.86
CA LYS A 101 0.01 11.30 7.53
C LYS A 101 -1.29 11.57 8.28
N GLU A 102 -2.12 10.54 8.36
CA GLU A 102 -3.44 10.62 8.97
C GLU A 102 -3.71 9.37 9.79
N ILE A 103 -4.48 9.52 10.86
CA ILE A 103 -4.87 8.45 11.77
C ILE A 103 -6.38 8.47 11.98
N ALA A 104 -6.99 7.29 12.08
CA ALA A 104 -8.40 7.19 12.41
C ALA A 104 -8.68 7.78 13.80
N LYS A 105 -9.84 8.40 13.99
CA LYS A 105 -10.20 9.17 15.19
C LYS A 105 -10.06 8.38 16.50
N ASP A 106 -10.34 7.08 16.46
CA ASP A 106 -10.39 6.22 17.64
C ASP A 106 -9.15 5.31 17.75
N ILE A 107 -8.09 5.60 16.99
CA ILE A 107 -6.84 4.83 16.98
C ILE A 107 -5.69 5.70 17.50
N THR A 108 -4.88 5.15 18.39
CA THR A 108 -3.64 5.80 18.85
C THR A 108 -2.44 5.41 17.97
N VAL A 109 -1.38 6.22 18.05
CA VAL A 109 -0.13 5.96 17.33
C VAL A 109 0.47 4.61 17.72
N GLU A 110 0.38 4.25 19.00
CA GLU A 110 0.85 2.97 19.52
C GLU A 110 0.06 1.81 18.92
N GLN A 111 -1.28 1.93 18.85
CA GLN A 111 -2.14 0.88 18.30
C GLN A 111 -1.86 0.61 16.81
N ILE A 112 -1.71 1.66 16.00
CA ILE A 112 -1.40 1.46 14.58
C ILE A 112 0.02 0.93 14.38
N GLN A 113 0.98 1.35 15.21
CA GLN A 113 2.33 0.80 15.18
C GLN A 113 2.35 -0.67 15.62
N GLU A 114 1.57 -1.07 16.62
CA GLU A 114 1.40 -2.48 17.01
C GLU A 114 0.74 -3.32 15.91
N ALA A 115 -0.12 -2.71 15.09
CA ALA A 115 -0.76 -3.36 13.95
C ALA A 115 0.10 -3.34 12.66
N THR A 116 1.27 -2.69 12.68
CA THR A 116 2.20 -2.53 11.55
C THR A 116 3.56 -3.15 11.86
N GLU A 117 4.10 -4.02 10.99
CA GLU A 117 5.44 -4.58 11.22
C GLU A 117 6.55 -3.58 10.81
N ALA A 118 6.31 -2.77 9.77
CA ALA A 118 7.18 -1.66 9.41
C ALA A 118 7.20 -0.57 10.51
N THR A 119 8.34 0.09 10.68
CA THR A 119 8.43 1.24 11.60
C THR A 119 7.79 2.47 10.93
N LEU A 120 6.80 3.06 11.60
CA LEU A 120 6.12 4.26 11.15
C LEU A 120 6.88 5.51 11.61
N ILE A 121 7.07 6.43 10.68
CA ILE A 121 7.51 7.79 10.95
C ILE A 121 6.27 8.62 11.19
N ILE A 122 6.17 9.31 12.31
CA ILE A 122 4.98 10.11 12.64
C ILE A 122 5.14 11.51 12.07
N ASP A 123 4.20 11.95 11.23
CA ASP A 123 4.20 13.32 10.72
C ASP A 123 4.00 14.30 11.89
N LYS A 124 4.78 15.40 11.90
CA LYS A 124 4.64 16.48 12.88
C LYS A 124 3.27 17.15 12.81
N ASN A 125 2.62 17.07 11.65
CA ASN A 125 1.29 17.57 11.38
C ASN A 125 0.26 16.43 11.24
N LEU A 126 0.46 15.32 11.97
CA LEU A 126 -0.47 14.18 11.96
C LEU A 126 -1.91 14.67 12.12
N LYS A 127 -2.77 14.32 11.16
CA LYS A 127 -4.18 14.70 11.16
C LYS A 127 -5.06 13.52 11.53
N VAL A 128 -6.26 13.84 12.03
CA VAL A 128 -7.33 12.85 12.11
C VAL A 128 -7.94 12.70 10.72
N MET A 129 -8.17 11.46 10.28
CA MET A 129 -8.82 11.18 9.01
C MET A 129 -10.23 11.78 8.96
N GLU A 130 -10.59 12.37 7.83
CA GLU A 130 -11.95 12.85 7.55
C GLU A 130 -12.76 11.73 6.87
N ALA A 131 -14.05 11.64 7.21
CA ALA A 131 -14.98 10.65 6.66
C ALA A 131 -15.65 11.15 5.37
#